data_AF-A0A662FQ10-F1
#
_entry.id   AF-A0A662FQ10-F1
#
_cell.length_a   1.000
_cell.length_b   1.000
_cell.length_c   1.000
_cell.angle_alpha   90.00
_cell.angle_beta   90.00
_cell.angle_gamma   90.00
#
_symmetry.space_group_name_H-M   'P 1'
#
loop_
_entity.id
_entity.type
_entity.pdbx_description
1 polymer ?
#
loop_
_entity_poly.entity_id
_entity_poly.type
_entity_poly.pdbx_seq_one_letter_code
_entity_poly.pdbx_strand_id
1 'polypeptide(L)'
;MRGRLTELSLICLAIFGVFSGVYADRARGAVLFLTIGPGARPAGMGEAFCAVADDPTATYWNPAGLGRYPLSSRWYDFSVPEEGVQFFAAVKTRRADTDFRKYDLWVATPTSLWLNRKNKWISEETYTVDIPEGINVGDLGDVIYEFAETKTYDSTYINELKRKILDYNQIQDTVIPKDAEIKIPFRYFVPDTITALAGGDNVLWIGTTHGLYKYAGGVWSRVKERGAPTDKITVLAVDNDDNLWAGTERGLFVRRGSRWSKYTVSDGLPSNRITALYPIEYRNVWVGTERGPAHFSGASWKKDFSYEPPDSATWDDIVEYLCGAKNRQRKMLLISTLQAYNKVPEGDKIPEQVKVPYNLLLPTPVSAVYVDNLNRVWFGSELGVIRLDGDKFKVFGWRADSLTQDLTVEQFVNQKWHDVSEETRKELVQKIKTFGFLNNTNLKAGD
;
A
#
# COMPACT_ATOMS: atom_id res chain seq x y z
N MET A 1 -31.17 -3.57 77.82
CA MET A 1 -31.64 -2.88 79.04
C MET A 1 -30.56 -1.93 79.53
N ARG A 2 -30.94 -0.67 79.78
CA ARG A 2 -30.17 0.42 80.42
C ARG A 2 -28.84 0.83 79.76
N GLY A 3 -28.81 2.10 79.35
CA GLY A 3 -27.79 2.70 78.52
C GLY A 3 -26.53 3.17 79.24
N ARG A 4 -25.59 3.61 78.40
CA ARG A 4 -24.60 4.69 78.59
C ARG A 4 -24.18 5.13 77.18
N LEU A 5 -24.40 6.40 76.85
CA LEU A 5 -23.35 7.40 76.63
C LEU A 5 -22.35 6.98 75.53
N THR A 6 -22.46 7.59 74.34
CA THR A 6 -21.42 8.41 73.67
C THR A 6 -21.78 8.65 72.20
N GLU A 7 -21.53 9.88 71.75
CA GLU A 7 -21.17 10.30 70.37
C GLU A 7 -22.13 9.98 69.22
N LEU A 8 -22.74 11.02 68.65
CA LEU A 8 -22.57 11.42 67.24
C LEU A 8 -23.45 12.65 66.97
N SER A 9 -22.83 13.76 66.62
CA SER A 9 -23.53 15.00 66.25
C SER A 9 -23.91 14.97 64.76
N LEU A 10 -25.20 14.92 64.49
CA LEU A 10 -25.82 15.08 63.16
C LEU A 10 -26.44 16.48 63.01
N ILE A 11 -26.27 17.04 61.81
CA ILE A 11 -27.32 17.60 60.93
C ILE A 11 -27.71 19.09 60.94
N CYS A 12 -27.55 19.65 59.73
CA CYS A 12 -28.39 20.55 58.91
C CYS A 12 -28.63 22.03 59.25
N LEU A 13 -28.42 22.86 58.22
CA LEU A 13 -29.33 23.86 57.60
C LEU A 13 -28.47 24.69 56.59
N ALA A 14 -28.87 25.16 55.41
CA ALA A 14 -30.14 25.24 54.69
C ALA A 14 -29.86 25.45 53.17
N ILE A 15 -30.91 25.31 52.34
CA ILE A 15 -30.91 25.12 50.87
C ILE A 15 -31.36 26.41 50.14
N PHE A 16 -31.11 26.43 48.81
CA PHE A 16 -31.67 27.25 47.71
C PHE A 16 -30.86 28.52 47.38
N GLY A 17 -30.39 28.77 46.15
CA GLY A 17 -30.69 28.27 44.81
C GLY A 17 -30.74 29.48 43.86
N VAL A 18 -30.30 29.32 42.60
CA VAL A 18 -30.71 30.04 41.37
C VAL A 18 -29.53 30.24 40.39
N PHE A 19 -29.64 29.50 39.29
CA PHE A 19 -29.09 29.67 37.94
C PHE A 19 -28.26 30.92 37.61
N SER A 20 -27.00 30.72 37.20
CA SER A 20 -26.30 31.65 36.32
C SER A 20 -26.74 31.40 34.87
N GLY A 21 -27.85 32.01 34.47
CA GLY A 21 -28.18 32.20 33.05
C GLY A 21 -27.28 33.29 32.48
N VAL A 22 -26.32 32.91 31.63
CA VAL A 22 -25.59 33.86 30.78
C VAL A 22 -26.45 34.12 29.55
N TYR A 23 -26.91 35.35 29.39
CA TYR A 23 -27.60 35.81 28.19
C TYR A 23 -26.57 36.12 27.10
N ALA A 24 -26.74 35.54 25.92
CA ALA A 24 -26.05 35.99 24.71
C ALA A 24 -26.77 37.25 24.18
N ASP A 25 -26.05 38.35 24.10
CA ASP A 25 -26.51 39.57 23.44
C ASP A 25 -26.75 39.26 21.95
N ARG A 26 -27.98 39.47 21.47
CA ARG A 26 -28.34 39.30 20.07
C ARG A 26 -28.31 40.65 19.38
N ALA A 27 -27.64 40.62 18.22
CA ALA A 27 -27.86 41.46 17.05
C ALA A 27 -27.06 42.77 16.98
N ARG A 28 -25.92 42.67 16.28
CA ARG A 28 -25.57 43.60 15.18
C ARG A 28 -24.89 42.84 14.04
N GLY A 29 -25.65 42.04 13.30
CA GLY A 29 -25.21 41.52 12.00
C GLY A 29 -25.60 42.51 10.91
N ALA A 30 -24.62 43.07 10.20
CA ALA A 30 -24.87 43.74 8.93
C ALA A 30 -24.87 42.69 7.81
N VAL A 31 -25.85 42.73 6.92
CA VAL A 31 -25.86 41.92 5.70
C VAL A 31 -25.40 42.80 4.55
N LEU A 32 -24.27 42.46 3.95
CA LEU A 32 -23.82 43.07 2.69
C LEU A 32 -24.49 42.34 1.51
N PHE A 33 -25.21 43.08 0.69
CA PHE A 33 -25.68 42.58 -0.60
C PHE A 33 -24.74 43.06 -1.70
N LEU A 34 -24.23 42.13 -2.49
CA LEU A 34 -23.49 42.41 -3.72
C LEU A 34 -24.44 42.19 -4.91
N THR A 35 -24.78 43.27 -5.60
CA THR A 35 -25.58 43.21 -6.83
C THR A 35 -24.64 43.01 -8.02
N ILE A 36 -24.86 41.94 -8.79
CA ILE A 36 -24.10 41.65 -10.01
C ILE A 36 -25.01 41.91 -11.20
N GLY A 37 -24.55 42.74 -12.14
CA GLY A 37 -25.31 43.08 -13.35
C GLY A 37 -25.49 41.88 -14.29
N PRO A 38 -26.59 41.82 -15.06
CA PRO A 38 -26.82 40.76 -16.04
C PRO A 38 -25.76 40.81 -17.14
N GLY A 39 -24.88 39.80 -17.20
CA GLY A 39 -23.82 39.68 -18.21
C GLY A 39 -22.42 39.37 -17.67
N ALA A 40 -22.21 39.32 -16.34
CA ALA A 40 -20.95 38.86 -15.76
C ALA A 40 -20.72 37.37 -16.09
N ARG A 41 -19.69 37.07 -16.89
CA ARG A 41 -19.33 35.69 -17.27
C ARG A 41 -18.56 34.98 -16.15
N PRO A 42 -18.73 33.65 -15.99
CA PRO A 42 -18.14 32.88 -14.90
C PRO A 42 -16.66 32.56 -15.20
N ALA A 43 -15.79 33.54 -15.03
CA ALA A 43 -14.34 33.33 -15.02
C ALA A 43 -13.78 34.07 -13.80
N GLY A 44 -13.78 33.40 -12.65
CA GLY A 44 -13.22 33.96 -11.41
C GLY A 44 -14.07 33.81 -10.15
N MET A 45 -14.88 32.75 -10.01
CA MET A 45 -15.68 32.51 -8.78
C MET A 45 -14.94 31.76 -7.65
N GLY A 46 -13.60 31.71 -7.69
CA GLY A 46 -12.81 31.05 -6.65
C GLY A 46 -12.50 31.94 -5.43
N GLU A 47 -12.38 33.25 -5.63
CA GLU A 47 -11.86 34.15 -4.57
C GLU A 47 -12.98 34.83 -3.75
N ALA A 48 -14.21 34.90 -4.25
CA ALA A 48 -15.31 35.61 -3.60
C ALA A 48 -16.04 34.82 -2.49
N PHE A 49 -15.85 33.50 -2.40
CA PHE A 49 -16.51 32.67 -1.38
C PHE A 49 -15.76 32.59 -0.04
N CYS A 50 -14.52 33.10 0.01
CA CYS A 50 -13.76 33.20 1.25
C CYS A 50 -14.03 34.56 1.91
N ALA A 51 -15.30 34.84 2.20
CA ALA A 51 -15.68 36.03 2.97
C ALA A 51 -16.65 35.62 4.09
N VAL A 52 -16.03 35.37 5.25
CA VAL A 52 -16.59 35.48 6.60
C VAL A 52 -17.68 34.45 6.96
N ALA A 53 -17.24 33.24 7.28
CA ALA A 53 -17.94 32.41 8.25
C ALA A 53 -17.29 32.63 9.63
N ASP A 54 -18.05 33.16 10.59
CA ASP A 54 -17.66 33.28 12.01
C ASP A 54 -17.78 31.94 12.76
N ASP A 55 -17.60 30.83 12.03
CA ASP A 55 -17.72 29.47 12.53
C ASP A 55 -16.52 28.64 12.03
N PRO A 56 -15.65 28.14 12.92
CA PRO A 56 -14.51 27.31 12.56
C PRO A 56 -14.90 25.96 11.92
N THR A 57 -16.19 25.60 11.86
CA THR A 57 -16.67 24.40 11.14
C THR A 57 -16.95 24.63 9.65
N ALA A 58 -16.99 25.89 9.19
CA ALA A 58 -17.35 26.23 7.80
C ALA A 58 -16.24 25.98 6.77
N THR A 59 -15.02 25.62 7.18
CA THR A 59 -13.87 25.38 6.28
C THR A 59 -13.94 24.05 5.51
N TYR A 60 -15.03 23.27 5.68
CA TYR A 60 -15.16 21.93 5.09
C TYR A 60 -15.95 21.88 3.77
N TRP A 61 -16.25 23.02 3.15
CA TRP A 61 -16.92 23.05 1.86
C TRP A 61 -15.94 23.34 0.73
N ASN A 62 -15.73 22.34 -0.13
CA ASN A 62 -15.04 22.46 -1.43
C ASN A 62 -16.11 22.53 -2.53
N PRO A 63 -16.71 23.71 -2.80
CA PRO A 63 -17.84 23.83 -3.70
C PRO A 63 -17.48 23.65 -5.19
N ALA A 64 -16.20 23.45 -5.53
CA ALA A 64 -15.75 23.33 -6.92
C ALA A 64 -15.06 22.00 -7.28
N GLY A 65 -14.87 21.07 -6.34
CA GLY A 65 -14.26 19.77 -6.64
C GLY A 65 -12.80 19.83 -7.15
N LEU A 66 -12.10 20.96 -6.96
CA LEU A 66 -10.74 21.19 -7.49
C LEU A 66 -9.61 20.68 -6.56
N GLY A 67 -9.96 20.03 -5.45
CA GLY A 67 -9.00 19.41 -4.53
C GLY A 67 -8.81 17.94 -4.88
N ARG A 68 -7.62 17.54 -5.35
CA ARG A 68 -7.25 16.11 -5.44
C ARG A 68 -7.13 15.53 -4.02
N TYR A 69 -7.90 14.47 -3.77
CA TYR A 69 -8.09 13.76 -2.50
C TYR A 69 -6.84 12.98 -2.00
N PRO A 70 -6.82 12.50 -0.72
CA PRO A 70 -7.89 12.58 0.28
C PRO A 70 -7.54 13.32 1.58
N LEU A 71 -8.41 14.27 1.98
CA LEU A 71 -8.50 14.81 3.34
C LEU A 71 -9.58 14.03 4.10
N SER A 72 -9.29 12.81 4.54
CA SER A 72 -10.07 12.18 5.62
C SER A 72 -9.24 12.22 6.88
N SER A 73 -9.68 12.98 7.88
CA SER A 73 -9.12 12.92 9.24
C SER A 73 -9.63 11.70 10.03
N ARG A 74 -10.47 10.87 9.41
CA ARG A 74 -11.05 9.67 10.02
C ARG A 74 -10.34 8.43 9.53
N TRP A 75 -9.81 7.68 10.50
CA TRP A 75 -9.39 6.31 10.33
C TRP A 75 -10.63 5.40 10.34
N TYR A 76 -10.60 4.36 9.51
CA TYR A 76 -11.61 3.32 9.49
C TYR A 76 -10.96 2.02 9.90
N ASP A 77 -11.42 1.48 11.01
CA ASP A 77 -10.94 0.23 11.53
C ASP A 77 -11.89 -0.89 11.10
N PHE A 78 -11.31 -1.93 10.50
CA PHE A 78 -12.02 -3.13 10.12
C PHE A 78 -11.34 -4.32 10.78
N SER A 79 -12.07 -5.05 11.62
CA SER A 79 -11.61 -6.37 12.06
C SER A 79 -11.55 -7.27 10.84
N VAL A 80 -10.38 -7.82 10.54
CA VAL A 80 -10.21 -8.80 9.46
C VAL A 80 -10.87 -10.13 9.84
N PRO A 81 -11.46 -10.86 8.88
CA PRO A 81 -12.20 -12.09 9.17
C PRO A 81 -11.32 -13.28 9.55
N GLU A 82 -10.02 -13.20 9.28
CA GLU A 82 -9.05 -14.28 9.46
C GLU A 82 -7.70 -13.71 9.92
N GLU A 83 -7.00 -14.43 10.79
CA GLU A 83 -5.63 -14.08 11.16
C GLU A 83 -4.67 -14.30 9.98
N GLY A 84 -3.59 -13.51 9.91
CA GLY A 84 -2.57 -13.70 8.89
C GLY A 84 -3.00 -13.30 7.47
N VAL A 85 -3.97 -12.40 7.32
CA VAL A 85 -4.23 -11.71 6.04
C VAL A 85 -2.95 -11.07 5.51
N GLN A 86 -2.59 -11.39 4.27
CA GLN A 86 -1.35 -10.93 3.63
C GLN A 86 -1.61 -9.94 2.50
N PHE A 87 -2.80 -10.00 1.88
CA PHE A 87 -3.10 -9.24 0.68
C PHE A 87 -4.36 -8.42 0.87
N PHE A 88 -4.35 -7.21 0.30
CA PHE A 88 -5.45 -6.27 0.34
C PHE A 88 -5.61 -5.58 -1.01
N ALA A 89 -6.85 -5.34 -1.42
CA ALA A 89 -7.17 -4.52 -2.59
C ALA A 89 -8.45 -3.72 -2.37
N ALA A 90 -8.49 -2.49 -2.88
CA ALA A 90 -9.69 -1.67 -2.92
C ALA A 90 -10.15 -1.56 -4.37
N VAL A 91 -11.35 -2.06 -4.67
CA VAL A 91 -11.92 -2.06 -6.03
C VAL A 91 -12.95 -0.95 -6.14
N LYS A 92 -12.76 0.00 -7.05
CA LYS A 92 -13.72 1.09 -7.26
C LYS A 92 -15.00 0.55 -7.89
N THR A 93 -16.16 0.86 -7.30
CA THR A 93 -17.46 0.40 -7.84
C THR A 93 -18.33 1.58 -8.29
N ARG A 94 -19.06 1.43 -9.40
CA ARG A 94 -19.94 2.47 -9.98
C ARG A 94 -21.40 2.45 -9.48
N ARG A 95 -21.69 1.89 -8.29
CA ARG A 95 -23.07 1.75 -7.79
C ARG A 95 -23.68 3.09 -7.38
N ALA A 96 -24.94 3.33 -7.77
CA ALA A 96 -25.63 4.62 -7.79
C ALA A 96 -26.01 5.28 -6.44
N ASP A 97 -25.60 4.73 -5.29
CA ASP A 97 -25.97 5.34 -4.00
C ASP A 97 -24.98 6.46 -3.65
N THR A 98 -25.50 7.55 -3.06
CA THR A 98 -24.91 8.89 -2.85
C THR A 98 -23.61 8.99 -2.01
N ASP A 99 -22.91 7.88 -1.76
CA ASP A 99 -21.64 7.86 -1.02
C ASP A 99 -20.46 7.71 -1.99
N PHE A 100 -19.63 8.76 -2.07
CA PHE A 100 -18.40 8.82 -2.87
C PHE A 100 -17.32 7.81 -2.45
N ARG A 101 -17.57 6.97 -1.42
CA ARG A 101 -16.60 6.03 -0.80
C ARG A 101 -16.81 4.54 -1.14
N LYS A 102 -17.38 4.17 -2.28
CA LYS A 102 -17.70 2.75 -2.56
C LYS A 102 -16.57 1.97 -3.22
N TYR A 103 -15.53 1.73 -2.44
CA TYR A 103 -14.61 0.63 -2.72
C TYR A 103 -15.19 -0.66 -2.13
N ASP A 104 -15.25 -1.71 -2.94
CA ASP A 104 -15.34 -3.07 -2.42
C ASP A 104 -13.93 -3.42 -1.91
N LEU A 105 -13.79 -3.70 -0.61
CA LEU A 105 -12.50 -4.03 -0.01
C LEU A 105 -12.30 -5.53 -0.03
N TRP A 106 -11.19 -5.99 -0.58
CA TRP A 106 -10.85 -7.39 -0.65
C TRP A 106 -9.64 -7.68 0.23
N VAL A 107 -9.70 -8.78 0.96
CA VAL A 107 -8.58 -9.33 1.71
C VAL A 107 -8.39 -10.79 1.41
N ALA A 108 -7.15 -11.25 1.47
CA ALA A 108 -6.83 -12.65 1.23
C ALA A 108 -5.65 -13.14 2.08
N THR A 109 -5.70 -14.43 2.40
CA THR A 109 -4.53 -15.26 2.71
C THR A 109 -4.14 -16.03 1.43
N PRO A 110 -3.07 -16.83 1.44
CA PRO A 110 -2.76 -17.70 0.30
C PRO A 110 -3.90 -18.68 -0.08
N THR A 111 -4.80 -18.98 0.86
CA THR A 111 -5.85 -19.99 0.73
C THR A 111 -7.27 -19.49 1.00
N SER A 112 -7.48 -18.20 1.28
CA SER A 112 -8.81 -17.63 1.51
C SER A 112 -8.99 -16.30 0.79
N LEU A 113 -10.24 -15.92 0.53
CA LEU A 113 -10.57 -14.66 -0.16
C LEU A 113 -11.89 -14.13 0.39
N TRP A 114 -11.87 -12.87 0.80
CA TRP A 114 -13.00 -12.21 1.46
C TRP A 114 -13.24 -10.83 0.86
N LEU A 115 -14.51 -10.47 0.76
CA LEU A 115 -15.02 -9.18 0.32
C LEU A 115 -15.71 -8.49 1.49
N ASN A 116 -15.32 -7.26 1.80
CA ASN A 116 -16.10 -6.37 2.64
C ASN A 116 -17.07 -5.56 1.77
N ARG A 117 -18.36 -5.70 2.07
CA ARG A 117 -19.41 -4.89 1.48
C ARG A 117 -20.31 -4.37 2.59
N LYS A 118 -20.45 -3.04 2.69
CA LYS A 118 -21.24 -2.37 3.74
C LYS A 118 -20.84 -2.81 5.16
N ASN A 119 -19.53 -2.87 5.44
CA ASN A 119 -18.95 -3.32 6.71
C ASN A 119 -19.22 -4.80 7.07
N LYS A 120 -19.68 -5.62 6.12
CA LYS A 120 -19.84 -7.06 6.30
C LYS A 120 -18.83 -7.82 5.44
N TRP A 121 -18.06 -8.69 6.07
CA TRP A 121 -17.20 -9.63 5.37
C TRP A 121 -18.01 -10.80 4.82
N ILE A 122 -17.73 -11.16 3.57
CA ILE A 122 -18.38 -12.22 2.81
C ILE A 122 -17.27 -13.01 2.13
N SER A 123 -17.35 -14.33 2.13
CA SER A 123 -16.38 -15.24 1.48
C SER A 123 -17.00 -16.07 0.35
N GLU A 124 -18.27 -15.85 0.03
CA GLU A 124 -19.07 -16.68 -0.85
C GLU A 124 -20.12 -15.88 -1.64
N GLU A 125 -20.43 -16.32 -2.85
CA GLU A 125 -21.67 -15.94 -3.55
C GLU A 125 -22.82 -16.81 -3.02
N THR A 126 -24.05 -16.33 -3.14
CA THR A 126 -25.25 -17.10 -2.76
C THR A 126 -26.22 -17.12 -3.94
N TYR A 127 -26.60 -18.31 -4.37
CA TYR A 127 -27.61 -18.54 -5.39
C TYR A 127 -28.88 -19.08 -4.72
N THR A 128 -30.02 -18.43 -4.97
CA THR A 128 -31.33 -18.90 -4.48
C THR A 128 -32.03 -19.63 -5.61
N VAL A 129 -32.40 -20.89 -5.39
CA VAL A 129 -33.11 -21.70 -6.39
C VAL A 129 -34.54 -21.17 -6.54
N ASP A 130 -34.86 -20.56 -7.68
CA ASP A 130 -36.19 -20.02 -7.97
C ASP A 130 -37.06 -20.95 -8.84
N ILE A 131 -36.47 -22.05 -9.34
CA ILE A 131 -37.13 -23.02 -10.21
C ILE A 131 -38.17 -23.84 -9.42
N PRO A 132 -39.45 -23.87 -9.83
CA PRO A 132 -40.51 -24.58 -9.12
C PRO A 132 -40.24 -26.06 -8.85
N GLU A 133 -39.63 -26.77 -9.80
CA GLU A 133 -39.29 -28.18 -9.69
C GLU A 133 -37.96 -28.44 -8.94
N GLY A 134 -37.24 -27.39 -8.57
CA GLY A 134 -35.86 -27.48 -8.10
C GLY A 134 -34.84 -27.68 -9.24
N ILE A 135 -33.58 -27.88 -8.86
CA ILE A 135 -32.46 -28.09 -9.80
C ILE A 135 -31.86 -29.48 -9.56
N ASN A 136 -31.66 -30.27 -10.61
CA ASN A 136 -30.90 -31.52 -10.46
C ASN A 136 -29.43 -31.21 -10.18
N VAL A 137 -28.79 -31.98 -9.32
CA VAL A 137 -27.37 -31.79 -8.98
C VAL A 137 -26.45 -31.84 -10.21
N GLY A 138 -26.81 -32.61 -11.25
CA GLY A 138 -26.07 -32.63 -12.52
C GLY A 138 -26.00 -31.26 -13.22
N ASP A 139 -27.06 -30.46 -13.07
CA ASP A 139 -27.27 -29.16 -13.72
C ASP A 139 -26.65 -28.01 -12.91
N LEU A 140 -26.01 -28.28 -11.76
CA LEU A 140 -25.28 -27.27 -10.97
C LEU A 140 -24.19 -26.54 -11.79
N GLY A 141 -23.77 -27.11 -12.91
CA GLY A 141 -22.87 -26.43 -13.86
C GLY A 141 -23.46 -25.16 -14.44
N ASP A 142 -24.78 -25.13 -14.63
CA ASP A 142 -25.48 -23.99 -15.20
C ASP A 142 -25.49 -22.81 -14.23
N VAL A 143 -25.68 -23.09 -12.94
CA VAL A 143 -25.53 -22.09 -11.86
C VAL A 143 -24.10 -21.53 -11.83
N ILE A 144 -23.07 -22.36 -12.03
CA ILE A 144 -21.68 -21.89 -12.06
C ILE A 144 -21.44 -20.94 -13.25
N TYR A 145 -22.13 -21.10 -14.39
CA TYR A 145 -21.98 -20.21 -15.54
C TYR A 145 -22.44 -18.77 -15.25
N GLU A 146 -23.30 -18.56 -14.24
CA GLU A 146 -23.73 -17.22 -13.83
C GLU A 146 -22.61 -16.44 -13.14
N PHE A 147 -21.74 -17.14 -12.41
CA PHE A 147 -20.69 -16.54 -11.61
C PHE A 147 -19.31 -16.62 -12.26
N ALA A 148 -19.11 -17.49 -13.25
CA ALA A 148 -17.78 -17.70 -13.82
C ALA A 148 -17.78 -17.93 -15.34
N GLU A 149 -16.74 -17.40 -16.00
CA GLU A 149 -16.40 -17.71 -17.38
C GLU A 149 -15.73 -19.10 -17.44
N THR A 150 -16.54 -20.15 -17.30
CA THR A 150 -16.11 -21.56 -17.17
C THR A 150 -15.20 -22.06 -18.28
N LYS A 151 -15.31 -21.57 -19.51
CA LYS A 151 -14.37 -21.88 -20.62
C LYS A 151 -12.92 -21.48 -20.31
N THR A 152 -12.71 -20.60 -19.33
CA THR A 152 -11.36 -20.23 -18.85
C THR A 152 -10.79 -21.27 -17.87
N TYR A 153 -11.59 -22.22 -17.40
CA TYR A 153 -11.20 -23.32 -16.52
C TYR A 153 -11.10 -24.64 -17.30
N ASP A 154 -10.44 -25.64 -16.70
CA ASP A 154 -10.39 -27.01 -17.23
C ASP A 154 -11.71 -27.74 -16.93
N SER A 155 -12.19 -28.59 -17.84
CA SER A 155 -13.44 -29.36 -17.65
C SER A 155 -13.39 -30.27 -16.41
N THR A 156 -12.22 -30.82 -16.10
CA THR A 156 -11.96 -31.63 -14.90
C THR A 156 -12.15 -30.79 -13.65
N TYR A 157 -11.67 -29.55 -13.68
CA TYR A 157 -11.80 -28.62 -12.56
C TYR A 157 -13.25 -28.17 -12.37
N ILE A 158 -14.02 -27.95 -13.44
CA ILE A 158 -15.45 -27.63 -13.33
C ILE A 158 -16.22 -28.79 -12.65
N ASN A 159 -15.90 -30.04 -12.97
CA ASN A 159 -16.52 -31.19 -12.31
C ASN A 159 -16.12 -31.31 -10.84
N GLU A 160 -14.85 -30.99 -10.51
CA GLU A 160 -14.38 -30.92 -9.13
C GLU A 160 -15.07 -29.78 -8.36
N LEU A 161 -15.28 -28.63 -9.00
CA LEU A 161 -15.95 -27.47 -8.44
C LEU A 161 -17.40 -27.79 -8.06
N LYS A 162 -18.16 -28.48 -8.93
CA LYS A 162 -19.51 -28.96 -8.61
C LYS A 162 -19.51 -29.78 -7.32
N ARG A 163 -18.61 -30.77 -7.22
CA ARG A 163 -18.48 -31.63 -6.03
C ARG A 163 -18.18 -30.83 -4.78
N LYS A 164 -17.20 -29.92 -4.85
CA LYS A 164 -16.83 -29.04 -3.72
C LYS A 164 -18.00 -28.17 -3.26
N ILE A 165 -18.81 -27.65 -4.17
CA ILE A 165 -19.99 -26.86 -3.84
C ILE A 165 -21.04 -27.72 -3.14
N LEU A 166 -21.31 -28.93 -3.63
CA LEU A 166 -22.24 -29.85 -2.98
C LEU A 166 -21.79 -30.22 -1.56
N ASP A 167 -20.51 -30.58 -1.42
CA ASP A 167 -19.90 -30.92 -0.13
C ASP A 167 -19.98 -29.73 0.85
N TYR A 168 -19.67 -28.52 0.38
CA TYR A 168 -19.72 -27.30 1.19
C TYR A 168 -21.12 -26.98 1.71
N ASN A 169 -22.14 -27.21 0.88
CA ASN A 169 -23.55 -27.01 1.24
C ASN A 169 -24.19 -28.24 1.91
N GLN A 170 -23.43 -29.33 2.12
CA GLN A 170 -23.92 -30.59 2.69
C GLN A 170 -25.10 -31.20 1.91
N ILE A 171 -25.13 -31.00 0.59
CA ILE A 171 -26.19 -31.49 -0.29
C ILE A 171 -25.86 -32.93 -0.70
N GLN A 172 -26.72 -33.88 -0.30
CA GLN A 172 -26.62 -35.30 -0.65
C GLN A 172 -27.73 -35.77 -1.59
N ASP A 173 -28.80 -34.99 -1.71
CA ASP A 173 -29.95 -35.28 -2.56
C ASP A 173 -29.60 -35.15 -4.04
N THR A 174 -30.37 -35.83 -4.90
CA THR A 174 -30.23 -35.72 -6.35
C THR A 174 -30.84 -34.43 -6.92
N VAL A 175 -31.75 -33.82 -6.17
CA VAL A 175 -32.48 -32.59 -6.53
C VAL A 175 -32.38 -31.58 -5.39
N ILE A 176 -32.00 -30.36 -5.72
CA ILE A 176 -31.96 -29.23 -4.81
C ILE A 176 -33.33 -28.54 -4.88
N PRO A 177 -34.08 -28.43 -3.78
CA PRO A 177 -35.44 -27.92 -3.80
C PRO A 177 -35.49 -26.42 -4.11
N LYS A 178 -36.67 -25.96 -4.54
CA LYS A 178 -36.99 -24.53 -4.66
C LYS A 178 -36.73 -23.81 -3.32
N ASP A 179 -36.31 -22.55 -3.43
CA ASP A 179 -35.99 -21.62 -2.35
C ASP A 179 -34.76 -22.02 -1.52
N ALA A 180 -34.06 -23.10 -1.91
CA ALA A 180 -32.77 -23.46 -1.32
C ALA A 180 -31.70 -22.39 -1.65
N GLU A 181 -30.86 -22.09 -0.67
CA GLU A 181 -29.69 -21.23 -0.84
C GLU A 181 -28.44 -22.09 -1.05
N ILE A 182 -27.82 -21.96 -2.21
CA ILE A 182 -26.54 -22.60 -2.54
C ILE A 182 -25.44 -21.56 -2.37
N LYS A 183 -24.53 -21.81 -1.43
CA LYS A 183 -23.37 -20.96 -1.17
C LYS A 183 -22.17 -21.42 -1.96
N ILE A 184 -21.49 -20.50 -2.63
CA ILE A 184 -20.35 -20.78 -3.50
C ILE A 184 -19.15 -19.94 -3.04
N PRO A 185 -18.19 -20.52 -2.30
CA PRO A 185 -17.01 -19.81 -1.83
C PRO A 185 -16.20 -19.15 -2.96
N PHE A 186 -15.84 -17.87 -2.82
CA PHE A 186 -15.02 -17.13 -3.79
C PHE A 186 -13.70 -17.84 -4.10
N ARG A 187 -13.11 -18.45 -3.07
CA ARG A 187 -11.85 -19.19 -3.18
C ARG A 187 -11.93 -20.35 -4.17
N TYR A 188 -13.12 -20.89 -4.44
CA TYR A 188 -13.30 -21.96 -5.41
C TYR A 188 -13.19 -21.48 -6.87
N PHE A 189 -13.22 -20.17 -7.13
CA PHE A 189 -12.96 -19.64 -8.47
C PHE A 189 -11.48 -19.33 -8.72
N VAL A 190 -10.65 -19.44 -7.68
CA VAL A 190 -9.21 -19.22 -7.73
C VAL A 190 -8.52 -20.44 -7.12
N PRO A 191 -8.42 -21.60 -7.82
CA PRO A 191 -7.90 -22.84 -7.23
C PRO A 191 -6.49 -22.75 -6.66
N ASP A 192 -5.69 -21.85 -7.22
CA ASP A 192 -4.26 -21.73 -7.00
C ASP A 192 -3.91 -20.89 -5.76
N THR A 193 -2.65 -20.90 -5.34
CA THR A 193 -2.18 -20.12 -4.19
C THR A 193 -2.20 -18.64 -4.51
N ILE A 194 -2.93 -17.84 -3.73
CA ILE A 194 -2.97 -16.38 -3.89
C ILE A 194 -1.64 -15.78 -3.43
N THR A 195 -1.11 -14.85 -4.20
CA THR A 195 0.21 -14.23 -4.00
C THR A 195 0.20 -12.71 -4.10
N ALA A 196 -0.84 -12.13 -4.70
CA ALA A 196 -1.02 -10.68 -4.80
C ALA A 196 -2.49 -10.35 -5.10
N LEU A 197 -2.92 -9.16 -4.70
CA LEU A 197 -4.20 -8.57 -5.10
C LEU A 197 -3.97 -7.15 -5.63
N ALA A 198 -4.77 -6.72 -6.59
CA ALA A 198 -4.88 -5.32 -6.98
C ALA A 198 -6.30 -4.99 -7.43
N GLY A 199 -6.80 -3.81 -7.04
CA GLY A 199 -8.11 -3.30 -7.46
C GLY A 199 -7.95 -2.22 -8.52
N GLY A 200 -8.74 -2.31 -9.59
CA GLY A 200 -8.92 -1.24 -10.58
C GLY A 200 -10.38 -0.78 -10.64
N ASP A 201 -10.77 -0.11 -11.72
CA ASP A 201 -12.18 0.26 -11.96
C ASP A 201 -13.05 -0.97 -12.26
N ASN A 202 -13.89 -1.35 -11.29
CA ASN A 202 -14.81 -2.49 -11.32
C ASN A 202 -14.15 -3.87 -11.55
N VAL A 203 -12.84 -3.98 -11.34
CA VAL A 203 -12.11 -5.24 -11.50
C VAL A 203 -11.20 -5.49 -10.30
N LEU A 204 -11.32 -6.69 -9.72
CA LEU A 204 -10.31 -7.26 -8.86
C LEU A 204 -9.37 -8.13 -9.69
N TRP A 205 -8.07 -7.90 -9.56
CA TRP A 205 -7.02 -8.75 -10.11
C TRP A 205 -6.40 -9.58 -8.99
N ILE A 206 -6.24 -10.88 -9.24
CA ILE A 206 -5.66 -11.84 -8.31
C ILE A 206 -4.45 -12.49 -8.97
N GLY A 207 -3.30 -12.32 -8.33
CA GLY A 207 -2.05 -12.99 -8.70
C GLY A 207 -1.92 -14.32 -7.99
N THR A 208 -1.49 -15.35 -8.72
CA THR A 208 -1.27 -16.67 -8.16
C THR A 208 0.10 -17.23 -8.53
N THR A 209 0.42 -18.42 -8.03
CA THR A 209 1.63 -19.17 -8.41
C THR A 209 1.68 -19.54 -9.91
N HIS A 210 0.55 -19.55 -10.60
CA HIS A 210 0.41 -19.94 -12.01
C HIS A 210 -0.45 -18.95 -12.82
N GLY A 211 -0.10 -17.66 -12.72
CA GLY A 211 -0.69 -16.58 -13.52
C GLY A 211 -1.76 -15.78 -12.78
N LEU A 212 -2.78 -15.35 -13.52
CA LEU A 212 -3.75 -14.34 -13.06
C LEU A 212 -5.20 -14.84 -13.14
N TYR A 213 -5.99 -14.40 -12.16
CA TYR A 213 -7.44 -14.46 -12.17
C TYR A 213 -7.99 -13.05 -12.04
N LYS A 214 -9.25 -12.86 -12.44
CA LYS A 214 -9.96 -11.59 -12.24
C LYS A 214 -11.42 -11.83 -11.86
N TYR A 215 -11.97 -10.89 -11.10
CA TYR A 215 -13.39 -10.77 -10.84
C TYR A 215 -13.85 -9.41 -11.36
N ALA A 216 -14.76 -9.41 -12.34
CA ALA A 216 -15.24 -8.21 -13.00
C ALA A 216 -16.73 -8.33 -13.26
N GLY A 217 -17.51 -7.34 -12.83
CA GLY A 217 -18.95 -7.31 -13.08
C GLY A 217 -19.72 -8.51 -12.51
N GLY A 218 -19.26 -9.11 -11.41
CA GLY A 218 -19.87 -10.31 -10.83
C GLY A 218 -19.34 -11.64 -11.39
N VAL A 219 -18.44 -11.60 -12.39
CA VAL A 219 -17.97 -12.79 -13.09
C VAL A 219 -16.49 -13.05 -12.81
N TRP A 220 -16.19 -14.28 -12.38
CA TRP A 220 -14.85 -14.82 -12.19
C TRP A 220 -14.28 -15.39 -13.50
N SER A 221 -13.00 -15.17 -13.76
CA SER A 221 -12.33 -15.75 -14.93
C SER A 221 -10.82 -15.89 -14.71
N ARG A 222 -10.23 -16.89 -15.37
CA ARG A 222 -8.77 -16.99 -15.50
C ARG A 222 -8.30 -16.17 -16.69
N VAL A 223 -7.24 -15.39 -16.49
CA VAL A 223 -6.60 -14.58 -17.54
C VAL A 223 -5.82 -15.51 -18.47
N LYS A 224 -6.31 -15.65 -19.70
CA LYS A 224 -5.71 -16.49 -20.77
C LYS A 224 -5.34 -15.68 -22.02
N GLU A 225 -5.40 -14.35 -21.94
CA GLU A 225 -4.99 -13.49 -23.06
C GLU A 225 -3.55 -13.79 -23.51
N ARG A 226 -3.30 -13.74 -24.82
CA ARG A 226 -1.95 -13.99 -25.38
C ARG A 226 -0.95 -13.00 -24.79
N GLY A 227 0.15 -13.53 -24.26
CA GLY A 227 1.23 -12.75 -23.64
C GLY A 227 0.99 -12.41 -22.17
N ALA A 228 -0.13 -12.84 -21.57
CA ALA A 228 -0.33 -12.77 -20.13
C ALA A 228 0.74 -13.60 -19.39
N PRO A 229 1.16 -13.18 -18.19
CA PRO A 229 2.08 -13.96 -17.38
C PRO A 229 1.43 -15.28 -16.93
N THR A 230 2.16 -16.38 -17.10
CA THR A 230 1.76 -17.72 -16.64
C THR A 230 2.58 -18.20 -15.44
N ASP A 231 3.66 -17.49 -15.12
CA ASP A 231 4.52 -17.77 -13.97
C ASP A 231 3.90 -17.21 -12.67
N LYS A 232 4.58 -17.46 -11.55
CA LYS A 232 4.25 -16.88 -10.26
C LYS A 232 4.22 -15.35 -10.32
N ILE A 233 3.09 -14.79 -9.94
CA ILE A 233 2.92 -13.36 -9.74
C ILE A 233 3.51 -13.00 -8.38
N THR A 234 4.37 -11.99 -8.34
CA THR A 234 5.02 -11.54 -7.09
C THR A 234 4.40 -10.28 -6.53
N VAL A 235 3.86 -9.42 -7.40
CA VAL A 235 3.21 -8.16 -7.02
C VAL A 235 2.28 -7.72 -8.15
N LEU A 236 1.15 -7.09 -7.77
CA LEU A 236 0.23 -6.45 -8.69
C LEU A 236 0.02 -5.00 -8.30
N ALA A 237 -0.18 -4.15 -9.30
CA ALA A 237 -0.62 -2.78 -9.10
C ALA A 237 -1.42 -2.31 -10.33
N VAL A 238 -2.34 -1.38 -10.12
CA VAL A 238 -3.09 -0.72 -11.19
C VAL A 238 -2.70 0.75 -11.20
N ASP A 239 -2.42 1.30 -12.38
CA ASP A 239 -2.07 2.71 -12.54
C ASP A 239 -3.31 3.60 -12.69
N ASN A 240 -3.12 4.92 -12.74
CA ASN A 240 -4.24 5.88 -12.83
C ASN A 240 -5.05 5.77 -14.14
N ASP A 241 -4.53 5.08 -15.16
CA ASP A 241 -5.18 4.84 -16.44
C ASP A 241 -5.83 3.44 -16.52
N ASP A 242 -5.98 2.76 -15.36
CA ASP A 242 -6.50 1.39 -15.23
C ASP A 242 -5.66 0.32 -15.95
N ASN A 243 -4.37 0.57 -16.23
CA ASN A 243 -3.48 -0.47 -16.71
C ASN A 243 -3.02 -1.35 -15.55
N LEU A 244 -3.06 -2.67 -15.75
CA LEU A 244 -2.56 -3.62 -14.77
C LEU A 244 -1.06 -3.85 -14.99
N TRP A 245 -0.30 -3.68 -13.93
CA TRP A 245 1.12 -4.03 -13.84
C TRP A 245 1.27 -5.29 -12.98
N ALA A 246 1.97 -6.28 -13.52
CA ALA A 246 2.18 -7.58 -12.90
C ALA A 246 3.68 -7.91 -12.85
N GLY A 247 4.25 -7.91 -11.66
CA GLY A 247 5.61 -8.35 -11.41
C GLY A 247 5.67 -9.87 -11.35
N THR A 248 6.72 -10.46 -11.91
CA THR A 248 7.05 -11.88 -11.78
C THR A 248 8.53 -12.08 -11.50
N GLU A 249 8.96 -13.32 -11.34
CA GLU A 249 10.40 -13.67 -11.27
C GLU A 249 11.11 -13.55 -12.62
N ARG A 250 10.34 -13.41 -13.72
CA ARG A 250 10.85 -13.44 -15.10
C ARG A 250 10.65 -12.13 -15.85
N GLY A 251 10.20 -11.08 -15.19
CA GLY A 251 10.06 -9.74 -15.75
C GLY A 251 8.82 -9.00 -15.22
N LEU A 252 8.63 -7.79 -15.74
CA LEU A 252 7.48 -6.95 -15.47
C LEU A 252 6.52 -6.98 -16.66
N PHE A 253 5.27 -7.31 -16.41
CA PHE A 253 4.22 -7.34 -17.42
C PHE A 253 3.29 -6.14 -17.23
N VAL A 254 2.84 -5.55 -18.34
CA VAL A 254 1.81 -4.51 -18.33
C VAL A 254 0.69 -4.88 -19.29
N ARG A 255 -0.55 -4.78 -18.82
CA ARG A 255 -1.77 -4.98 -19.60
C ARG A 255 -2.42 -3.65 -19.88
N ARG A 256 -2.52 -3.29 -21.16
CA ARG A 256 -3.25 -2.11 -21.65
C ARG A 256 -4.42 -2.56 -22.49
N GLY A 257 -5.64 -2.39 -21.99
CA GLY A 257 -6.81 -3.05 -22.57
C GLY A 257 -6.59 -4.56 -22.62
N SER A 258 -6.69 -5.21 -23.78
CA SER A 258 -6.44 -6.67 -23.92
C SER A 258 -4.99 -7.04 -24.28
N ARG A 259 -4.08 -6.07 -24.42
CA ARG A 259 -2.72 -6.31 -24.90
C ARG A 259 -1.72 -6.34 -23.76
N TRP A 260 -0.82 -7.32 -23.82
CA TRP A 260 0.27 -7.47 -22.88
C TRP A 260 1.61 -7.02 -23.48
N SER A 261 2.46 -6.44 -22.65
CA SER A 261 3.86 -6.16 -22.96
C SER A 261 4.72 -6.61 -21.78
N LYS A 262 5.95 -7.03 -22.07
CA LYS A 262 6.90 -7.55 -21.07
C LYS A 262 8.18 -6.72 -21.10
N TYR A 263 8.64 -6.32 -19.94
CA TYR A 263 9.94 -5.70 -19.72
C TYR A 263 10.85 -6.63 -18.92
N THR A 264 12.11 -6.65 -19.29
CA THR A 264 13.17 -7.48 -18.70
C THR A 264 14.45 -6.67 -18.55
N VAL A 265 15.54 -7.32 -18.13
CA VAL A 265 16.88 -6.75 -18.11
C VAL A 265 17.34 -6.22 -19.48
N SER A 266 16.86 -6.80 -20.60
CA SER A 266 17.18 -6.29 -21.95
C SER A 266 16.55 -4.93 -22.24
N ASP A 267 15.51 -4.55 -21.48
CA ASP A 267 14.78 -3.30 -21.62
C ASP A 267 15.26 -2.24 -20.62
N GLY A 268 16.28 -2.56 -19.81
CA GLY A 268 16.90 -1.64 -18.85
C GLY A 268 16.54 -1.89 -17.38
N LEU A 269 15.76 -2.93 -17.06
CA LEU A 269 15.52 -3.31 -15.67
C LEU A 269 16.81 -3.81 -14.98
N PRO A 270 17.03 -3.52 -13.68
CA PRO A 270 18.19 -4.02 -12.95
C PRO A 270 18.16 -5.55 -12.74
N SER A 271 16.97 -6.13 -12.59
CA SER A 271 16.72 -7.57 -12.49
C SER A 271 15.35 -7.92 -13.08
N ASN A 272 15.21 -9.17 -13.55
CA ASN A 272 13.92 -9.71 -13.97
C ASN A 272 12.99 -10.02 -12.79
N ARG A 273 13.56 -10.22 -11.59
CA ARG A 273 12.78 -10.54 -10.39
C ARG A 273 12.21 -9.27 -9.79
N ILE A 274 10.91 -9.07 -10.01
CA ILE A 274 10.17 -7.91 -9.54
C ILE A 274 9.68 -8.15 -8.11
N THR A 275 9.93 -7.21 -7.22
CA THR A 275 9.64 -7.32 -5.78
C THR A 275 8.67 -6.25 -5.28
N ALA A 276 8.57 -5.12 -5.98
CA ALA A 276 7.64 -4.04 -5.64
C ALA A 276 7.24 -3.22 -6.87
N LEU A 277 6.06 -2.63 -6.84
CA LEU A 277 5.54 -1.78 -7.92
C LEU A 277 4.81 -0.57 -7.36
N TYR A 278 5.07 0.58 -7.97
CA TYR A 278 4.28 1.80 -7.78
C TYR A 278 4.10 2.52 -9.12
N PRO A 279 3.12 2.10 -9.92
CA PRO A 279 2.83 2.75 -11.18
C PRO A 279 1.94 3.98 -10.93
N ILE A 280 2.35 5.12 -11.46
CA ILE A 280 1.56 6.37 -11.40
C ILE A 280 0.69 6.44 -12.65
N GLU A 281 1.30 6.25 -13.82
CA GLU A 281 0.66 6.17 -15.14
C GLU A 281 1.54 5.31 -16.03
N TYR A 282 1.08 4.96 -17.24
CA TYR A 282 1.78 4.01 -18.10
C TYR A 282 3.27 4.34 -18.35
N ARG A 283 3.61 5.63 -18.36
CA ARG A 283 4.96 6.15 -18.65
C ARG A 283 5.70 6.68 -17.43
N ASN A 284 5.17 6.46 -16.23
CA ASN A 284 5.76 6.90 -14.98
C ASN A 284 5.56 5.81 -13.94
N VAL A 285 6.52 4.89 -13.88
CA VAL A 285 6.42 3.70 -13.00
C VAL A 285 7.70 3.51 -12.23
N TRP A 286 7.57 3.38 -10.93
CA TRP A 286 8.66 2.91 -10.09
C TRP A 286 8.52 1.41 -9.86
N VAL A 287 9.64 0.70 -9.99
CA VAL A 287 9.73 -0.74 -9.76
C VAL A 287 10.85 -1.03 -8.77
N GLY A 288 10.57 -1.88 -7.80
CA GLY A 288 11.58 -2.55 -7.00
C GLY A 288 11.96 -3.87 -7.65
N THR A 289 13.25 -4.12 -7.79
CA THR A 289 13.76 -5.42 -8.23
C THR A 289 14.77 -5.97 -7.22
N GLU A 290 15.12 -7.24 -7.37
CA GLU A 290 16.15 -7.89 -6.55
C GLU A 290 17.53 -7.18 -6.62
N ARG A 291 17.81 -6.44 -7.69
CA ARG A 291 19.09 -5.71 -7.87
C ARG A 291 18.95 -4.19 -7.73
N GLY A 292 17.90 -3.75 -7.03
CA GLY A 292 17.63 -2.34 -6.78
C GLY A 292 16.45 -1.81 -7.60
N PRO A 293 16.08 -0.54 -7.38
CA PRO A 293 14.92 0.04 -8.03
C PRO A 293 15.23 0.56 -9.42
N ALA A 294 14.18 0.74 -10.21
CA ALA A 294 14.23 1.46 -11.48
C ALA A 294 12.99 2.33 -11.68
N HIS A 295 13.15 3.35 -12.51
CA HIS A 295 12.10 4.28 -12.89
C HIS A 295 11.88 4.22 -14.40
N PHE A 296 10.65 3.93 -14.83
CA PHE A 296 10.25 4.12 -16.20
C PHE A 296 9.80 5.57 -16.38
N SER A 297 10.57 6.34 -17.12
CA SER A 297 10.29 7.75 -17.41
C SER A 297 10.15 7.93 -18.92
N GLY A 298 8.91 7.92 -19.41
CA GLY A 298 8.55 8.25 -20.79
C GLY A 298 8.87 7.17 -21.83
N ALA A 299 10.14 6.73 -21.90
CA ALA A 299 10.67 5.92 -23.00
C ALA A 299 11.54 4.74 -22.57
N SER A 300 12.24 4.82 -21.43
CA SER A 300 13.18 3.79 -21.00
C SER A 300 13.19 3.60 -19.48
N TRP A 301 13.58 2.42 -19.05
CA TRP A 301 13.91 2.16 -17.65
C TRP A 301 15.25 2.81 -17.30
N LYS A 302 15.26 3.56 -16.20
CA LYS A 302 16.44 4.18 -15.61
C LYS A 302 16.72 3.56 -14.26
N LYS A 303 17.99 3.26 -13.99
CA LYS A 303 18.50 2.76 -12.70
C LYS A 303 19.26 3.83 -11.92
N ASP A 304 19.34 5.02 -12.48
CA ASP A 304 20.11 6.16 -12.01
C ASP A 304 19.42 7.47 -12.41
N PHE A 305 19.79 8.54 -11.72
CA PHE A 305 19.49 9.91 -12.10
C PHE A 305 20.79 10.71 -12.29
N SER A 306 20.70 11.83 -13.00
CA SER A 306 21.82 12.74 -13.20
C SER A 306 21.78 13.84 -12.15
N TYR A 307 22.94 14.11 -11.54
CA TYR A 307 23.18 15.21 -10.61
C TYR A 307 24.29 16.09 -11.17
N GLU A 308 24.10 17.41 -11.12
CA GLU A 308 25.06 18.41 -11.60
C GLU A 308 25.74 19.07 -10.40
N PRO A 309 26.95 18.62 -10.02
CA PRO A 309 27.67 19.23 -8.92
C PRO A 309 28.16 20.64 -9.28
N PRO A 310 28.28 21.57 -8.32
CA PRO A 310 28.99 22.82 -8.52
C PRO A 310 30.44 22.59 -8.98
N ASP A 311 30.98 23.48 -9.82
CA ASP A 311 32.35 23.35 -10.38
C ASP A 311 33.46 23.17 -9.34
N SER A 312 33.26 23.70 -8.13
CA SER A 312 34.22 23.64 -7.02
C SER A 312 33.99 22.45 -6.08
N ALA A 313 33.00 21.60 -6.33
CA ALA A 313 32.65 20.51 -5.44
C ALA A 313 33.70 19.39 -5.47
N THR A 314 33.94 18.80 -4.31
CA THR A 314 34.71 17.56 -4.15
C THR A 314 33.76 16.36 -4.07
N TRP A 315 34.29 15.15 -4.22
CA TRP A 315 33.51 13.92 -3.99
C TRP A 315 32.93 13.83 -2.58
N ASP A 316 33.62 14.42 -1.59
CA ASP A 316 33.16 14.49 -0.21
C ASP A 316 31.92 15.39 -0.10
N ASP A 317 31.95 16.58 -0.71
CA ASP A 317 30.82 17.52 -0.77
C ASP A 317 29.59 16.87 -1.43
N ILE A 318 29.81 16.14 -2.53
CA ILE A 318 28.74 15.44 -3.26
C ILE A 318 28.08 14.38 -2.38
N VAL A 319 28.86 13.51 -1.72
CA VAL A 319 28.31 12.45 -0.86
C VAL A 319 27.62 13.03 0.37
N GLU A 320 28.16 14.09 0.96
CA GLU A 320 27.55 14.78 2.08
C GLU A 320 26.20 15.41 1.67
N TYR A 321 26.13 16.07 0.52
CA TYR A 321 24.90 16.65 0.00
C TYR A 321 23.85 15.59 -0.34
N LEU A 322 24.24 14.55 -1.10
CA LEU A 322 23.31 13.53 -1.60
C LEU A 322 22.78 12.62 -0.48
N CYS A 323 23.61 12.26 0.49
CA CYS A 323 23.30 11.19 1.44
C CYS A 323 23.34 11.61 2.91
N GLY A 324 23.82 12.81 3.23
CA GLY A 324 24.01 13.26 4.62
C GLY A 324 24.99 12.39 5.42
N ALA A 325 25.89 11.66 4.75
CA ALA A 325 26.83 10.75 5.40
C ALA A 325 27.91 11.55 6.13
N LYS A 326 28.05 11.36 7.44
CA LYS A 326 29.07 12.05 8.27
C LYS A 326 30.29 11.19 8.59
N ASN A 327 30.11 9.88 8.66
CA ASN A 327 31.19 8.94 9.01
C ASN A 327 32.20 8.79 7.85
N ARG A 328 33.50 8.91 8.15
CA ARG A 328 34.60 8.84 7.16
C ARG A 328 34.63 7.53 6.36
N GLN A 329 34.43 6.38 7.00
CA GLN A 329 34.42 5.07 6.32
C GLN A 329 33.25 4.99 5.33
N ARG A 330 32.07 5.44 5.76
CA ARG A 330 30.88 5.48 4.90
C ARG A 330 31.06 6.44 3.73
N LYS A 331 31.67 7.62 3.95
CA LYS A 331 32.00 8.55 2.86
C LYS A 331 32.93 7.89 1.84
N MET A 332 34.03 7.27 2.27
CA MET A 332 34.97 6.60 1.36
C MET A 332 34.29 5.50 0.51
N LEU A 333 33.41 4.69 1.12
CA LEU A 333 32.66 3.66 0.39
C LEU A 333 31.71 4.26 -0.65
N LEU A 334 30.98 5.31 -0.30
CA LEU A 334 30.04 5.97 -1.23
C LEU A 334 30.77 6.68 -2.37
N ILE A 335 31.89 7.35 -2.07
CA ILE A 335 32.74 8.02 -3.07
C ILE A 335 33.26 6.99 -4.08
N SER A 336 33.90 5.92 -3.61
CA SER A 336 34.42 4.86 -4.49
C SER A 336 33.32 4.19 -5.32
N THR A 337 32.12 4.00 -4.74
CA THR A 337 30.96 3.47 -5.47
C THR A 337 30.53 4.41 -6.60
N LEU A 338 30.41 5.72 -6.31
CA LEU A 338 30.03 6.72 -7.31
C LEU A 338 31.09 6.88 -8.40
N GLN A 339 32.37 6.92 -8.04
CA GLN A 339 33.50 6.95 -8.96
C GLN A 339 33.48 5.76 -9.92
N ALA A 340 33.36 4.54 -9.37
CA ALA A 340 33.29 3.31 -10.17
C ALA A 340 32.06 3.32 -11.10
N TYR A 341 30.90 3.76 -10.61
CA TYR A 341 29.67 3.83 -11.41
C TYR A 341 29.80 4.80 -12.60
N ASN A 342 30.49 5.93 -12.39
CA ASN A 342 30.73 6.94 -13.40
C ASN A 342 31.98 6.70 -14.25
N LYS A 343 32.73 5.62 -13.97
CA LYS A 343 34.01 5.30 -14.62
C LYS A 343 35.04 6.43 -14.48
N VAL A 344 35.09 7.06 -13.30
CA VAL A 344 36.02 8.13 -12.96
C VAL A 344 37.09 7.54 -12.03
N PRO A 345 38.35 7.39 -12.48
CA PRO A 345 39.48 7.02 -11.63
C PRO A 345 39.70 7.97 -10.46
N GLU A 346 40.44 7.50 -9.45
CA GLU A 346 40.84 8.34 -8.32
C GLU A 346 41.79 9.46 -8.80
N GLY A 347 41.50 10.70 -8.42
CA GLY A 347 42.28 11.89 -8.80
C GLY A 347 41.82 12.60 -10.08
N ASP A 348 40.92 11.99 -10.85
CA ASP A 348 40.37 12.61 -12.06
C ASP A 348 39.33 13.69 -11.75
N LYS A 349 39.15 14.63 -12.69
CA LYS A 349 38.16 15.70 -12.59
C LYS A 349 36.75 15.11 -12.51
N ILE A 350 35.95 15.64 -11.59
CA ILE A 350 34.53 15.29 -11.48
C ILE A 350 33.79 15.70 -12.77
N PRO A 351 32.98 14.81 -13.37
CA PRO A 351 32.16 15.14 -14.54
C PRO A 351 31.14 16.24 -14.24
N GLU A 352 30.77 17.01 -15.25
CA GLU A 352 29.66 18.00 -15.17
C GLU A 352 28.33 17.34 -14.78
N GLN A 353 28.11 16.10 -15.18
CA GLN A 353 26.97 15.28 -14.79
C GLN A 353 27.42 13.98 -14.16
N VAL A 354 27.13 13.82 -12.87
CA VAL A 354 27.36 12.60 -12.11
C VAL A 354 26.09 11.75 -12.16
N LYS A 355 26.20 10.52 -12.66
CA LYS A 355 25.13 9.52 -12.57
C LYS A 355 25.11 8.91 -11.17
N VAL A 356 23.97 9.02 -10.51
CA VAL A 356 23.76 8.54 -9.16
C VAL A 356 22.78 7.37 -9.22
N PRO A 357 23.22 6.13 -8.91
CA PRO A 357 22.34 4.98 -8.99
C PRO A 357 21.28 5.03 -7.88
N TYR A 358 20.04 4.66 -8.19
CA TYR A 358 18.97 4.67 -7.19
C TYR A 358 19.23 3.68 -6.05
N ASN A 359 20.03 2.64 -6.29
CA ASN A 359 20.45 1.68 -5.27
C ASN A 359 21.69 2.10 -4.48
N LEU A 360 22.19 3.34 -4.62
CA LEU A 360 23.40 3.82 -3.92
C LEU A 360 23.39 3.53 -2.41
N LEU A 361 22.22 3.71 -1.78
CA LEU A 361 22.03 3.44 -0.34
C LEU A 361 21.23 2.16 -0.06
N LEU A 362 20.91 1.36 -1.09
CA LEU A 362 20.10 0.14 -0.99
C LEU A 362 20.96 -1.09 -1.33
N PRO A 363 21.68 -1.66 -0.35
CA PRO A 363 22.45 -2.88 -0.58
C PRO A 363 21.56 -4.15 -0.63
N THR A 364 20.27 -4.03 -0.33
CA THR A 364 19.31 -5.15 -0.31
C THR A 364 18.16 -4.92 -1.30
N PRO A 365 17.42 -5.98 -1.66
CA PRO A 365 16.24 -5.87 -2.49
C PRO A 365 15.22 -4.86 -1.96
N VAL A 366 14.56 -4.16 -2.89
CA VAL A 366 13.49 -3.23 -2.55
C VAL A 366 12.20 -4.02 -2.36
N SER A 367 11.69 -4.07 -1.13
CA SER A 367 10.46 -4.80 -0.77
C SER A 367 9.19 -3.97 -0.96
N ALA A 368 9.29 -2.64 -0.98
CA ALA A 368 8.17 -1.75 -1.22
C ALA A 368 8.61 -0.47 -1.93
N VAL A 369 7.72 0.10 -2.76
CA VAL A 369 7.92 1.41 -3.36
C VAL A 369 6.65 2.23 -3.21
N TYR A 370 6.80 3.51 -2.90
CA TYR A 370 5.69 4.45 -2.80
C TYR A 370 6.13 5.84 -3.26
N VAL A 371 5.28 6.55 -4.00
CA VAL A 371 5.51 7.97 -4.32
C VAL A 371 4.47 8.79 -3.58
N ASP A 372 4.93 9.77 -2.79
CA ASP A 372 4.02 10.63 -2.03
C ASP A 372 3.52 11.83 -2.85
N ASN A 373 2.63 12.61 -2.24
CA ASN A 373 2.01 13.78 -2.85
C ASN A 373 3.00 14.93 -3.15
N LEU A 374 4.22 14.89 -2.61
CA LEU A 374 5.28 15.83 -2.91
C LEU A 374 6.23 15.27 -3.99
N ASN A 375 5.83 14.19 -4.68
CA ASN A 375 6.63 13.45 -5.66
C ASN A 375 7.93 12.88 -5.11
N ARG A 376 8.02 12.66 -3.79
CA ARG A 376 9.17 12.00 -3.19
C ARG A 376 8.96 10.49 -3.24
N VAL A 377 10.02 9.77 -3.55
CA VAL A 377 9.98 8.32 -3.71
C VAL A 377 10.48 7.66 -2.45
N TRP A 378 9.73 6.70 -1.94
CA TRP A 378 10.05 5.93 -0.75
C TRP A 378 10.32 4.49 -1.15
N PHE A 379 11.48 3.99 -0.76
CA PHE A 379 11.92 2.61 -0.94
C PHE A 379 11.93 1.93 0.42
N GLY A 380 11.12 0.89 0.55
CA GLY A 380 11.21 -0.05 1.67
C GLY A 380 12.22 -1.14 1.36
N SER A 381 13.01 -1.50 2.36
CA SER A 381 13.94 -2.63 2.32
C SER A 381 13.96 -3.31 3.68
N GLU A 382 14.59 -4.48 3.77
CA GLU A 382 14.84 -5.16 5.05
C GLU A 382 15.65 -4.31 6.05
N LEU A 383 16.31 -3.25 5.57
CA LEU A 383 17.18 -2.38 6.36
C LEU A 383 16.48 -1.07 6.75
N GLY A 384 15.19 -0.98 6.51
CA GLY A 384 14.40 0.22 6.77
C GLY A 384 14.04 0.96 5.48
N VAL A 385 13.81 2.25 5.62
CA VAL A 385 13.13 3.06 4.61
C VAL A 385 14.06 4.15 4.12
N ILE A 386 14.18 4.28 2.80
CA ILE A 386 14.95 5.34 2.15
C ILE A 386 14.01 6.19 1.34
N ARG A 387 14.09 7.51 1.48
CA ARG A 387 13.36 8.46 0.67
C ARG A 387 14.31 9.17 -0.29
N LEU A 388 13.94 9.27 -1.55
CA LEU A 388 14.55 10.14 -2.53
C LEU A 388 13.69 11.40 -2.68
N ASP A 389 14.29 12.55 -2.39
CA ASP A 389 13.70 13.88 -2.41
C ASP A 389 14.41 14.70 -3.49
N GLY A 390 13.89 14.62 -4.73
CA GLY A 390 14.62 15.10 -5.91
C GLY A 390 15.91 14.30 -6.13
N ASP A 391 17.03 14.89 -5.76
CA ASP A 391 18.39 14.34 -5.85
C ASP A 391 18.95 13.85 -4.51
N LYS A 392 18.25 14.11 -3.39
CA LYS A 392 18.74 13.79 -2.04
C LYS A 392 18.12 12.52 -1.50
N PHE A 393 18.97 11.64 -0.99
CA PHE A 393 18.55 10.52 -0.18
C PHE A 393 18.42 10.90 1.29
N LYS A 394 17.33 10.44 1.90
CA LYS A 394 17.10 10.50 3.34
C LYS A 394 16.78 9.12 3.86
N VAL A 395 17.55 8.67 4.82
CA VAL A 395 17.40 7.32 5.40
C VAL A 395 16.62 7.42 6.72
N PHE A 396 15.65 6.53 6.89
CA PHE A 396 14.78 6.41 8.06
C PHE A 396 14.87 4.99 8.63
N GLY A 397 14.55 4.84 9.92
CA GLY A 397 14.63 3.55 10.64
C GLY A 397 15.89 3.35 11.48
N TRP A 398 16.75 4.37 11.58
CA TRP A 398 17.96 4.35 12.39
C TRP A 398 17.85 5.34 13.54
N ARG A 399 18.25 4.89 14.73
CA ARG A 399 18.63 5.78 15.82
C ARG A 399 20.14 5.64 15.99
N ALA A 400 20.87 6.73 15.76
CA ALA A 400 22.26 6.80 16.17
C ALA A 400 22.28 7.01 17.68
N ASP A 401 22.96 6.14 18.41
CA ASP A 401 23.34 6.38 19.80
C ASP A 401 24.85 6.43 19.85
N SER A 402 25.38 7.51 20.41
CA SER A 402 26.82 7.64 20.66
C SER A 402 27.19 6.74 21.82
N LEU A 403 28.31 6.03 21.67
CA LEU A 403 28.82 5.22 22.76
C LEU A 403 29.48 6.10 23.83
N THR A 404 29.17 5.82 25.09
CA THR A 404 29.78 6.51 26.24
C THR A 404 31.06 5.84 26.72
N GLN A 405 31.31 4.60 26.30
CA GLN A 405 32.48 3.80 26.66
C GLN A 405 32.85 2.86 25.50
N ASP A 406 34.10 2.40 25.49
CA ASP A 406 34.57 1.40 24.52
C ASP A 406 33.89 0.05 24.78
N LEU A 407 33.27 -0.52 23.75
CA LEU A 407 32.53 -1.79 23.87
C LEU A 407 32.41 -2.49 22.53
N THR A 408 32.17 -3.80 22.55
CA THR A 408 31.91 -4.54 21.32
C THR A 408 30.47 -4.37 20.85
N VAL A 409 30.19 -4.59 19.55
CA VAL A 409 28.80 -4.63 19.04
C VAL A 409 27.96 -5.65 19.83
N GLU A 410 28.57 -6.76 20.22
CA GLU A 410 27.90 -7.82 20.99
C GLU A 410 27.60 -7.38 22.43
N GLN A 411 28.56 -6.72 23.09
CA GLN A 411 28.35 -6.12 24.41
C GLN A 411 27.28 -5.02 24.35
N PHE A 412 27.29 -4.17 23.32
CA PHE A 412 26.27 -3.15 23.10
C PHE A 412 24.87 -3.77 23.04
N VAL A 413 24.70 -4.79 22.19
CA VAL A 413 23.40 -5.43 21.98
C VAL A 413 22.92 -6.13 23.24
N ASN A 414 23.82 -6.85 23.92
CA ASN A 414 23.50 -7.57 25.15
C ASN A 414 23.12 -6.61 26.30
N GLN A 415 23.77 -5.45 26.41
CA GLN A 415 23.44 -4.45 27.43
C GLN A 415 22.09 -3.77 27.14
N LYS A 416 21.88 -3.36 25.89
CA LYS A 416 20.72 -2.53 25.51
C LYS A 416 19.43 -3.32 25.31
N TRP A 417 19.54 -4.56 24.83
CA TRP A 417 18.40 -5.46 24.59
C TRP A 417 18.55 -6.75 25.40
N HIS A 418 18.76 -6.63 26.71
CA HIS A 418 18.90 -7.79 27.60
C HIS A 418 17.62 -8.64 27.72
N ASP A 419 16.44 -8.05 27.51
CA ASP A 419 15.15 -8.71 27.65
C ASP A 419 14.66 -9.48 26.40
N VAL A 420 15.36 -9.39 25.26
CA VAL A 420 14.95 -10.11 24.02
C VAL A 420 15.59 -11.50 23.95
N SER A 421 15.11 -12.37 23.04
CA SER A 421 15.68 -13.73 22.89
C SER A 421 17.13 -13.70 22.41
N GLU A 422 17.88 -14.77 22.70
CA GLU A 422 19.27 -14.89 22.25
C GLU A 422 19.39 -14.91 20.72
N GLU A 423 18.46 -15.57 20.01
CA GLU A 423 18.45 -15.53 18.54
C GLU A 423 18.28 -14.10 18.02
N THR A 424 17.35 -13.35 18.61
CA THR A 424 17.08 -11.95 18.24
C THR A 424 18.32 -11.09 18.46
N ARG A 425 19.04 -11.26 19.58
CA ARG A 425 20.29 -10.53 19.84
C ARG A 425 21.38 -10.86 18.82
N LYS A 426 21.56 -12.13 18.46
CA LYS A 426 22.53 -12.54 17.43
C LYS A 426 22.22 -11.90 16.08
N GLU A 427 20.95 -11.89 15.71
CA GLU A 427 20.49 -11.23 14.49
C GLU A 427 20.76 -9.71 14.52
N LEU A 428 20.49 -9.05 15.65
CA LEU A 428 20.78 -7.63 15.85
C LEU A 428 22.28 -7.31 15.74
N VAL A 429 23.16 -8.13 16.31
CA VAL A 429 24.62 -7.97 16.18
C VAL A 429 25.03 -8.01 14.71
N GLN A 430 24.54 -8.99 13.96
CA GLN A 430 24.87 -9.13 12.54
C GLN A 430 24.37 -7.93 11.74
N LYS A 431 23.11 -7.53 11.97
CA LYS A 431 22.50 -6.34 11.36
C LYS A 431 23.31 -5.08 11.63
N ILE A 432 23.63 -4.77 12.89
CA ILE A 432 24.41 -3.58 13.26
C ILE A 432 25.79 -3.58 12.58
N LYS A 433 26.49 -4.72 12.54
CA LYS A 433 27.78 -4.83 11.83
C LYS A 433 27.66 -4.52 10.35
N THR A 434 26.67 -5.14 9.68
CA THR A 434 26.42 -4.93 8.24
C THR A 434 26.08 -3.47 7.94
N PHE A 435 25.28 -2.80 8.77
CA PHE A 435 24.81 -1.43 8.49
C PHE A 435 25.74 -0.32 8.94
N GLY A 436 26.46 -0.53 10.03
CA GLY A 436 27.51 0.39 10.46
C GLY A 436 28.76 0.31 9.60
N PHE A 437 28.84 -0.66 8.67
CA PHE A 437 30.07 -1.02 7.96
C PHE A 437 31.23 -1.29 8.94
N LEU A 438 30.91 -1.92 10.07
CA LEU A 438 31.82 -2.11 11.18
C LEU A 438 32.62 -3.39 10.95
N ASN A 439 33.84 -3.22 10.41
CA ASN A 439 34.81 -4.32 10.30
C ASN A 439 35.44 -4.68 11.65
N ASN A 440 35.49 -3.74 12.59
CA ASN A 440 36.03 -3.96 13.92
C ASN A 440 34.93 -4.37 14.90
N THR A 441 35.20 -5.42 15.68
CA THR A 441 34.35 -5.84 16.79
C THR A 441 34.33 -4.84 17.93
N ASN A 442 35.31 -3.93 18.03
CA ASN A 442 35.43 -2.92 19.07
C ASN A 442 34.97 -1.56 18.55
N LEU A 443 34.00 -0.96 19.22
CA LEU A 443 33.49 0.39 19.03
C LEU A 443 34.08 1.29 20.12
N LYS A 444 34.48 2.52 19.79
CA LYS A 444 35.05 3.45 20.77
C LYS A 444 34.01 4.40 21.31
N ALA A 445 34.25 4.93 22.51
CA ALA A 445 33.47 6.03 23.04
C ALA A 445 33.49 7.22 22.06
N GLY A 446 32.31 7.72 21.70
CA GLY A 446 32.12 8.81 20.73
C GLY A 446 31.92 8.39 19.26
N ASP A 447 32.10 7.10 18.93
CA ASP A 447 31.57 6.51 17.68
C ASP A 447 30.04 6.41 17.76
#